data_AF-A0A0F9G6D2-F1
#
_entry.id   AF-A0A0F9G6D2-F1
#
_cell.length_a   1.000
_cell.length_b   1.000
_cell.length_c   1.000
_cell.angle_alpha   90.00
_cell.angle_beta   90.00
_cell.angle_gamma   90.00
#
_symmetry.space_group_name_H-M   'P 1'
#
loop_
_entity.id
_entity.type
_entity.pdbx_description
1 polymer ?
#
loop_
_entity_poly.entity_id
_entity_poly.type
_entity_poly.pdbx_seq_one_letter_code
_entity_poly.pdbx_strand_id
1 'polypeptide(L)'
;MAKDVNLALITGAVAMAGTGAKGSVVDTEGGFWAMVRMLLGTCTGTTVVVSVAVQASIDGGSNYYHIGQFPILDESDDDIVIARPVYIPVPASGQTVTKVRLNTVVSSGSTPVVPVNRADLEPLVSLGIPAVDKELTEGVEKLI
;
A
#
# COMPACT_ATOMS: atom_id res chain seq x y z
N MET A 1 -6.40 9.81 10.76
CA MET A 1 -5.63 10.50 9.70
C MET A 1 -6.55 10.63 8.50
N ALA A 2 -6.59 11.79 7.84
CA ALA A 2 -7.32 11.93 6.59
C ALA A 2 -6.70 10.97 5.56
N LYS A 3 -7.54 10.26 4.80
CA LYS A 3 -7.10 9.29 3.79
C LYS A 3 -7.54 9.79 2.43
N ASP A 4 -6.60 9.85 1.49
CA ASP A 4 -6.93 10.13 0.10
C ASP A 4 -7.54 8.88 -0.55
N VAL A 5 -8.74 9.02 -1.12
CA VAL A 5 -9.44 7.95 -1.82
C VAL A 5 -8.67 7.47 -3.05
N ASN A 6 -7.90 8.34 -3.69
CA ASN A 6 -7.11 8.01 -4.88
C ASN A 6 -5.86 7.17 -4.54
N LEU A 7 -5.46 7.16 -3.27
CA LEU A 7 -4.32 6.38 -2.77
C LEU A 7 -4.76 5.08 -2.08
N ALA A 8 -6.03 4.71 -2.24
CA ALA A 8 -6.55 3.44 -1.75
C ALA A 8 -6.08 2.28 -2.64
N LEU A 9 -5.25 1.41 -2.08
CA LEU A 9 -4.78 0.18 -2.74
C LEU A 9 -5.89 -0.89 -2.75
N ILE A 10 -6.70 -0.94 -1.68
CA ILE A 10 -7.83 -1.87 -1.56
C ILE A 10 -9.00 -1.15 -0.90
N THR A 11 -10.18 -1.19 -1.52
CA THR A 11 -11.40 -0.49 -1.06
C THR A 11 -12.53 -1.43 -0.62
N GLY A 12 -12.32 -2.74 -0.68
CA GLY A 12 -13.23 -3.79 -0.21
C GLY A 12 -12.48 -5.09 0.03
N ALA A 13 -13.13 -6.13 0.58
CA ALA A 13 -12.46 -7.37 0.96
C ALA A 13 -11.76 -8.06 -0.22
N VAL A 14 -10.42 -8.10 -0.19
CA VAL A 14 -9.58 -8.80 -1.18
C VAL A 14 -8.81 -9.91 -0.48
N ALA A 15 -8.97 -11.15 -0.95
CA ALA A 15 -8.20 -12.29 -0.45
C ALA A 15 -6.75 -12.22 -0.94
N MET A 16 -5.80 -12.31 -0.02
CA MET A 16 -4.37 -12.37 -0.34
C MET A 16 -3.89 -13.75 -0.82
N ALA A 17 -4.80 -14.70 -1.04
CA ALA A 17 -4.53 -16.03 -1.56
C ALA A 17 -3.91 -16.03 -2.97
N GLY A 18 -2.94 -16.91 -3.20
CA GLY A 18 -2.20 -17.01 -4.47
C GLY A 18 -1.20 -15.87 -4.68
N THR A 19 -0.20 -16.10 -5.54
CA THR A 19 0.83 -15.10 -5.83
C THR A 19 0.35 -14.08 -6.87
N GLY A 20 0.92 -12.88 -6.85
CA GLY A 20 0.67 -11.83 -7.82
C GLY A 20 0.06 -10.55 -7.25
N ALA A 21 -0.24 -9.60 -8.14
CA ALA A 21 -0.76 -8.29 -7.79
C ALA A 21 -2.16 -8.37 -7.15
N LYS A 22 -2.39 -7.53 -6.15
CA LYS A 22 -3.63 -7.47 -5.38
C LYS A 22 -4.14 -6.04 -5.30
N GLY A 23 -5.47 -5.90 -5.39
CA GLY A 23 -6.12 -4.59 -5.37
C GLY A 23 -5.78 -3.73 -6.59
N SER A 24 -5.83 -2.42 -6.38
CA SER A 24 -5.55 -1.40 -7.37
C SER A 24 -4.06 -1.10 -7.49
N VAL A 25 -3.67 -0.63 -8.67
CA VAL A 25 -2.42 0.10 -8.87
C VAL A 25 -2.74 1.58 -8.75
N VAL A 26 -2.05 2.30 -7.86
CA VAL A 26 -2.27 3.73 -7.64
C VAL A 26 -1.13 4.55 -8.23
N ASP A 27 -1.46 5.72 -8.75
CA ASP A 27 -0.51 6.65 -9.34
C ASP A 27 -0.11 7.71 -8.30
N THR A 28 1.18 8.01 -8.22
CA THR A 28 1.73 8.98 -7.27
C THR A 28 2.80 9.83 -7.94
N GLU A 29 3.08 11.01 -7.38
CA GLU A 29 4.18 11.87 -7.85
C GLU A 29 5.56 11.28 -7.55
N GLY A 30 5.65 10.39 -6.54
CA GLY A 30 6.90 9.81 -6.06
C GLY A 30 7.83 10.79 -5.33
N GLY A 31 8.94 10.28 -4.79
CA GLY A 31 9.94 11.09 -4.09
C GLY A 31 9.65 11.37 -2.60
N PHE A 32 8.78 10.58 -1.98
CA PHE A 32 8.36 10.81 -0.59
C PHE A 32 8.29 9.50 0.22
N TRP A 33 8.35 9.62 1.55
CA TRP A 33 8.05 8.52 2.45
C TRP A 33 6.54 8.37 2.62
N ALA A 34 6.06 7.15 2.68
CA ALA A 34 4.66 6.83 2.92
C ALA A 34 4.52 5.66 3.91
N MET A 35 3.38 5.61 4.59
CA MET A 35 2.96 4.45 5.35
C MET A 35 1.95 3.67 4.54
N VAL A 36 2.24 2.40 4.22
CA VAL A 36 1.23 1.49 3.68
C VAL A 36 0.57 0.79 4.85
N ARG A 37 -0.74 0.95 5.00
CA ARG A 37 -1.50 0.37 6.10
C ARG A 37 -2.54 -0.60 5.56
N MET A 38 -2.61 -1.80 6.12
CA MET A 38 -3.60 -2.82 5.79
C MET A 38 -4.47 -3.12 7.01
N LEU A 39 -5.78 -3.01 6.82
CA LEU A 39 -6.79 -3.54 7.72
C LEU A 39 -7.12 -4.96 7.25
N LEU A 40 -6.70 -5.92 8.05
CA LEU A 40 -7.00 -7.34 7.85
C LEU A 40 -8.44 -7.62 8.29
N GLY A 41 -8.97 -8.75 7.86
CA GLY A 41 -10.25 -9.28 8.33
C GLY A 41 -10.11 -10.72 8.79
N THR A 42 -11.27 -11.34 9.05
CA THR A 42 -11.38 -12.75 9.47
C THR A 42 -10.62 -13.74 8.60
N CYS A 43 -9.51 -14.26 9.13
CA CYS A 43 -8.77 -15.36 8.55
C CYS A 43 -9.58 -16.66 8.66
N THR A 44 -9.84 -17.33 7.54
CA THR A 44 -10.69 -18.55 7.52
C THR A 44 -9.93 -19.84 7.16
N GLY A 45 -8.60 -19.77 7.03
CA GLY A 45 -7.74 -20.91 6.69
C GLY A 45 -7.04 -21.53 7.89
N THR A 46 -6.45 -22.72 7.69
CA THR A 46 -5.56 -23.36 8.67
C THR A 46 -4.15 -23.45 8.08
N THR A 47 -3.11 -23.22 8.90
CA THR A 47 -1.70 -23.19 8.47
C THR A 47 -1.43 -22.15 7.39
N VAL A 48 -1.95 -20.94 7.59
CA VAL A 48 -1.90 -19.86 6.61
C VAL A 48 -0.51 -19.24 6.64
N VAL A 49 0.12 -19.11 5.47
CA VAL A 49 1.37 -18.39 5.33
C VAL A 49 1.28 -17.49 4.11
N VAL A 50 1.13 -16.19 4.35
CA VAL A 50 1.02 -15.19 3.29
C VAL A 50 2.08 -14.11 3.50
N SER A 51 2.80 -13.76 2.44
CA SER A 51 3.72 -12.62 2.48
C SER A 51 3.33 -11.59 1.41
N VAL A 52 3.13 -10.35 1.83
CA VAL A 52 2.70 -9.25 0.96
C VAL A 52 3.82 -8.24 0.81
N ALA A 53 4.23 -8.02 -0.42
CA ALA A 53 5.17 -6.98 -0.80
C ALA A 53 4.42 -5.71 -1.23
N VAL A 54 5.02 -4.56 -0.92
CA VAL A 54 4.74 -3.30 -1.58
C VAL A 54 5.70 -3.17 -2.74
N GLN A 55 5.17 -2.91 -3.93
CA GLN A 55 5.97 -2.73 -5.14
C GLN A 55 5.72 -1.37 -5.76
N ALA A 56 6.76 -0.83 -6.39
CA ALA A 56 6.67 0.38 -7.18
C ALA A 56 7.19 0.17 -8.61
N SER A 57 6.67 0.96 -9.54
CA SER A 57 7.15 1.09 -10.90
C SER A 57 7.39 2.56 -11.20
N ILE A 58 8.61 2.88 -11.65
CA ILE A 58 9.00 4.23 -12.07
C ILE A 58 8.94 4.41 -13.59
N ASP A 59 8.56 3.35 -14.32
CA ASP A 59 8.59 3.24 -15.78
C ASP A 59 7.17 3.07 -16.37
N GLY A 60 6.19 3.73 -15.76
CA GLY A 60 4.80 3.76 -16.25
C GLY A 60 4.03 2.44 -16.06
N GLY A 61 4.53 1.51 -15.24
CA GLY A 61 3.92 0.21 -14.96
C GLY A 61 4.55 -0.95 -15.73
N SER A 62 5.65 -0.74 -16.44
CA SER A 62 6.31 -1.79 -17.23
C SER A 62 7.03 -2.80 -16.34
N ASN A 63 7.73 -2.33 -15.30
CA ASN A 63 8.42 -3.17 -14.33
C ASN A 63 8.10 -2.73 -12.91
N TYR A 64 7.81 -3.70 -12.04
CA TYR A 64 7.58 -3.48 -10.62
C TYR A 64 8.70 -4.10 -9.80
N TYR A 65 9.31 -3.29 -8.94
CA TYR A 65 10.32 -3.74 -8.00
C TYR A 65 9.84 -3.58 -6.56
N HIS A 66 10.45 -4.36 -5.67
CA HIS A 66 10.12 -4.42 -4.26
C HIS A 66 10.63 -3.17 -3.53
N ILE A 67 9.74 -2.51 -2.77
CA ILE A 67 10.07 -1.33 -1.95
C ILE A 67 9.73 -1.51 -0.46
N GLY A 68 9.07 -2.62 -0.10
CA GLY A 68 8.69 -2.92 1.28
C GLY A 68 8.05 -4.30 1.41
N GLN A 69 8.17 -4.90 2.60
CA GLN A 69 7.64 -6.22 2.90
C GLN A 69 6.85 -6.18 4.21
N PHE A 70 5.61 -6.66 4.21
CA PHE A 70 4.91 -6.95 5.46
C PHE A 70 5.48 -8.22 6.10
N PRO A 71 5.41 -8.34 7.45
CA PRO A 71 5.66 -9.62 8.10
C PRO A 71 4.82 -10.74 7.45
N ILE A 72 5.27 -11.98 7.62
CA ILE A 72 4.46 -13.12 7.23
C ILE A 72 3.18 -13.07 8.05
N LEU A 73 2.04 -13.19 7.36
CA LEU A 73 0.72 -13.24 7.93
C LEU A 73 0.31 -14.69 8.13
N ASP A 74 -0.20 -15.00 9.32
CA ASP A 74 -0.72 -16.32 9.68
C ASP A 74 -2.18 -16.26 10.16
N GLU A 75 -2.74 -17.41 10.54
CA GLU A 75 -4.12 -17.51 11.03
C GLU A 75 -4.41 -16.71 12.31
N SER A 76 -3.39 -16.27 13.05
CA SER A 76 -3.52 -15.48 14.28
C SER A 76 -3.60 -13.98 14.00
N ASP A 77 -3.26 -13.53 12.80
CA ASP A 77 -3.30 -12.13 12.37
C ASP A 77 -4.73 -11.68 11.98
N ASP A 78 -5.70 -12.07 12.78
CA ASP A 78 -7.12 -11.83 12.55
C ASP A 78 -7.56 -10.44 13.03
N ASP A 79 -8.31 -9.72 12.19
CA ASP A 79 -8.94 -8.41 12.48
C ASP A 79 -7.97 -7.35 13.03
N ILE A 80 -6.69 -7.44 12.62
CA ILE A 80 -5.66 -6.48 13.02
C ILE A 80 -5.36 -5.43 11.94
N VAL A 81 -4.69 -4.36 12.37
CA VAL A 81 -4.13 -3.35 11.45
C VAL A 81 -2.62 -3.42 11.51
N ILE A 82 -2.00 -3.63 10.36
CA ILE A 82 -0.55 -3.62 10.19
C ILE A 82 -0.13 -2.50 9.26
N ALA A 83 1.08 -1.98 9.49
CA ALA A 83 1.59 -0.86 8.72
C ALA A 83 3.08 -1.04 8.38
N ARG A 84 3.49 -0.54 7.22
CA ARG A 84 4.87 -0.60 6.73
C ARG A 84 5.27 0.75 6.15
N PRO A 85 6.29 1.43 6.73
CA PRO A 85 6.88 2.59 6.07
C PRO A 85 7.65 2.14 4.82
N VAL A 86 7.49 2.89 3.75
CA VAL A 86 8.18 2.69 2.47
C VAL A 86 8.58 4.03 1.87
N TYR A 87 9.69 4.06 1.15
CA TYR A 87 10.04 5.21 0.32
C TYR A 87 9.46 4.99 -1.09
N ILE A 88 8.65 5.94 -1.56
CA ILE A 88 8.12 5.92 -2.92
C ILE A 88 9.14 6.61 -3.83
N PRO A 89 9.73 5.89 -4.79
CA PRO A 89 10.80 6.40 -5.64
C PRO A 89 10.28 7.48 -6.60
N VAL A 90 11.18 8.36 -7.03
CA VAL A 90 10.90 9.38 -8.06
C VAL A 90 10.67 8.67 -9.41
N PRO A 91 9.72 9.12 -10.23
CA PRO A 91 9.50 8.57 -11.58
C PRO A 91 10.76 8.66 -12.43
N ALA A 92 10.95 7.72 -13.35
CA ALA A 92 12.05 7.78 -14.30
C ALA A 92 11.85 8.95 -15.27
N SER A 93 12.94 9.40 -15.91
CA SER A 93 12.86 10.44 -16.93
C SER A 93 11.85 10.08 -18.02
N GLY A 94 10.97 11.02 -18.36
CA GLY A 94 9.89 10.82 -19.32
C GLY A 94 8.62 10.18 -18.75
N GLN A 95 8.59 9.85 -17.46
CA GLN A 95 7.38 9.46 -16.74
C GLN A 95 6.89 10.58 -15.82
N THR A 96 5.57 10.66 -15.65
CA THR A 96 4.94 11.65 -14.77
C THR A 96 4.46 11.06 -13.45
N VAL A 97 4.47 9.72 -13.32
CA VAL A 97 3.94 9.03 -12.13
C VAL A 97 4.81 7.83 -11.76
N THR A 98 4.90 7.59 -10.45
CA THR A 98 5.34 6.33 -9.86
C THR A 98 4.09 5.53 -9.50
N LYS A 99 3.97 4.34 -10.05
CA LYS A 99 2.85 3.43 -9.79
C LYS A 99 3.16 2.54 -8.59
N VAL A 100 2.23 2.42 -7.65
CA VAL A 100 2.40 1.61 -6.43
C VAL A 100 1.31 0.54 -6.36
N ARG A 101 1.67 -0.67 -5.92
CA ARG A 101 0.72 -1.78 -5.75
C ARG A 101 1.11 -2.72 -4.60
N LEU A 102 0.16 -3.54 -4.18
CA LEU A 102 0.41 -4.70 -3.34
C LEU A 102 0.62 -5.95 -4.21
N ASN A 103 1.50 -6.84 -3.76
CA ASN A 103 1.77 -8.09 -4.43
C ASN A 103 1.99 -9.21 -3.40
N THR A 104 1.16 -10.25 -3.45
CA THR A 104 1.42 -11.47 -2.68
C THR A 104 2.61 -12.20 -3.30
N VAL A 105 3.66 -12.42 -2.50
CA VAL A 105 4.89 -13.13 -2.92
C VAL A 105 4.84 -14.60 -2.53
N VAL A 106 4.35 -14.89 -1.31
CA VAL A 106 4.15 -16.25 -0.81
C VAL A 106 2.69 -16.42 -0.41
N SER A 107 2.11 -17.55 -0.76
CA SER A 107 0.79 -17.98 -0.31
C SER A 107 0.76 -19.50 -0.24
N SER A 108 0.69 -20.06 0.96
CA SER A 108 0.59 -21.51 1.18
C SER A 108 -0.34 -21.85 2.36
N GLY A 109 -0.80 -23.10 2.40
CA GLY A 109 -1.75 -23.61 3.41
C GLY A 109 -3.01 -24.23 2.79
N SER A 110 -3.86 -24.84 3.62
CA SER A 110 -5.21 -25.23 3.23
C SER A 110 -6.12 -24.01 3.30
N THR A 111 -6.47 -23.45 2.15
CA THR A 111 -7.28 -22.21 1.99
C THR A 111 -6.70 -20.96 2.68
N PRO A 112 -5.52 -20.45 2.26
CA PRO A 112 -4.89 -19.27 2.87
C PRO A 112 -5.62 -18.00 2.48
N VAL A 113 -6.78 -17.76 3.11
CA VAL A 113 -7.55 -16.55 2.94
C VAL A 113 -7.20 -15.64 4.11
N VAL A 114 -6.21 -14.78 3.92
CA VAL A 114 -6.04 -13.57 4.70
C VAL A 114 -6.76 -12.46 3.94
N PRO A 115 -8.00 -12.09 4.31
CA PRO A 115 -8.69 -11.00 3.66
C PRO A 115 -8.10 -9.68 4.13
N VAL A 116 -7.85 -8.78 3.18
CA VAL A 116 -7.58 -7.37 3.48
C VAL A 116 -8.83 -6.59 3.13
N ASN A 117 -9.47 -6.03 4.14
CA ASN A 117 -10.71 -5.27 4.01
C ASN A 117 -10.47 -3.85 3.50
N ARG A 118 -9.30 -3.30 3.80
CA ARG A 118 -8.86 -1.98 3.34
C ARG A 118 -7.34 -1.92 3.31
N ALA A 119 -6.77 -1.30 2.28
CA ALA A 119 -5.37 -0.93 2.29
C ALA A 119 -5.21 0.48 1.70
N ASP A 120 -4.42 1.31 2.39
CA ASP A 120 -4.21 2.70 2.03
C ASP A 120 -2.72 3.02 1.98
N LEU A 121 -2.33 3.83 0.99
CA LEU A 121 -1.03 4.47 0.93
C LEU A 121 -1.16 5.88 1.54
N GLU A 122 -0.53 6.11 2.69
CA GLU A 122 -0.63 7.36 3.46
C GLU A 122 0.71 8.12 3.34
N PRO A 123 0.83 9.17 2.50
CA PRO A 123 2.05 9.96 2.40
C PRO A 123 2.42 10.57 3.76
N LEU A 124 3.68 10.39 4.16
CA LEU A 124 4.22 10.97 5.38
C LEU A 124 4.72 12.38 5.04
N VAL A 125 3.85 13.35 5.31
CA VAL A 125 4.19 14.76 5.19
C VAL A 125 4.96 15.19 6.43
N SER A 126 6.17 15.73 6.27
CA SER A 126 6.94 16.27 7.39
C SER A 126 6.32 17.57 7.87
N LEU A 127 5.69 17.56 9.05
CA LEU A 127 5.08 18.73 9.70
C LEU A 127 6.09 19.82 10.12
N GLY A 128 7.39 19.56 9.98
CA GLY A 128 8.46 20.47 10.41
C GLY A 128 9.10 21.30 9.29
N ILE A 129 8.61 21.20 8.05
CA ILE A 129 9.20 21.91 6.91
C ILE A 129 8.28 23.06 6.50
N PRO A 130 8.72 24.33 6.59
CA PRO A 130 7.87 25.50 6.31
C PRO A 130 7.24 25.53 4.90
N ALA A 131 7.85 24.87 3.92
CA ALA A 131 7.32 24.77 2.55
C ALA A 131 6.07 23.88 2.46
N VAL A 132 6.02 22.81 3.25
CA VAL A 132 4.91 21.85 3.29
C VAL A 132 3.68 22.46 3.96
N ASP A 133 3.88 23.31 4.96
CA ASP A 133 2.79 23.96 5.72
C ASP A 133 1.96 24.90 4.82
N LYS A 134 2.61 25.52 3.83
CA LYS A 134 1.95 26.35 2.82
C LYS A 134 1.10 25.53 1.87
N GLU A 135 1.62 24.42 1.34
CA GLU A 135 0.88 23.53 0.43
C GLU A 135 -0.28 22.82 1.13
N LEU A 136 -0.13 22.49 2.42
CA LEU A 136 -1.22 21.94 3.22
C LEU A 136 -2.32 22.98 3.47
N THR A 137 -1.93 24.23 3.77
CA THR A 137 -2.89 25.34 3.95
C THR A 137 -3.66 25.61 2.65
N GLU A 138 -2.97 25.69 1.51
CA GLU A 138 -3.59 25.90 0.19
C GLU A 138 -4.41 24.68 -0.29
N GLY A 139 -3.99 23.46 0.07
CA GLY A 139 -4.70 22.22 -0.24
C GLY A 139 -6.00 22.06 0.56
N VAL A 140 -5.99 22.45 1.84
CA VAL A 140 -7.19 22.45 2.70
C VAL A 140 -8.21 23.50 2.25
N GLU A 141 -7.76 24.68 1.81
CA GLU A 141 -8.67 25.70 1.25
C GLU A 141 -9.41 25.23 -0.02
N LYS A 142 -8.82 24.34 -0.81
CA LYS A 142 -9.47 23.76 -2.01
C LYS A 142 -10.48 22.65 -1.70
N LEU A 143 -10.57 22.21 -0.45
CA LEU A 143 -11.50 21.17 0.01
C LEU A 143 -12.83 21.75 0.58
N ILE A 144 -12.98 23.08 0.62
CA ILE A 144 -14.16 23.81 1.10
C ILE A 144 -14.87 24.46 -0.09
#